data_AF-A0A382DET7-F1
#
_entry.id   AF-A0A382DET7-F1
#
_cell.length_a   1.000
_cell.length_b   1.000
_cell.length_c   1.000
_cell.angle_alpha   90.00
_cell.angle_beta   90.00
_cell.angle_gamma   90.00
#
_symmetry.space_group_name_H-M   'P 1'
#
loop_
_entity.id
_entity.type
_entity.pdbx_description
1 polymer ?
#
loop_
_entity_poly.entity_id
_entity_poly.type
_entity_poly.pdbx_seq_one_letter_code
_entity_poly.pdbx_strand_id
1 'polypeptide(L)'
;MVEKYPQTANVISDKSAIAMPIKNLIGIVGSVAVGVWAYFGIIERLNSIETKATLAEADLQKNTEFRIKWPRGEMGSLPADAQQDMLIEFMSSQVEGMQKEMESMMSNSVNIKRAQQDIEKMIQDIEKLKDKVREANGSH
;
A
#
# COMPACT_ATOMS: atom_id res chain seq x y z
N MET A 1 19.26 -65.23 -86.87
CA MET A 1 17.93 -65.49 -86.28
C MET A 1 17.96 -64.97 -84.85
N VAL A 2 17.02 -64.06 -84.51
CA VAL A 2 16.32 -63.86 -83.21
C VAL A 2 17.22 -63.69 -81.95
N GLU A 3 17.18 -62.60 -81.17
CA GLU A 3 16.05 -62.19 -80.33
C GLU A 3 16.17 -60.75 -79.74
N LYS A 4 15.02 -60.24 -79.24
CA LYS A 4 14.60 -58.86 -78.89
C LYS A 4 14.98 -58.33 -77.48
N TYR A 5 15.38 -57.05 -77.43
CA TYR A 5 15.10 -55.91 -76.50
C TYR A 5 15.35 -56.02 -74.95
N PRO A 6 15.21 -54.91 -74.17
CA PRO A 6 16.28 -54.01 -73.70
C PRO A 6 16.32 -53.93 -72.15
N GLN A 7 17.29 -53.29 -71.48
CA GLN A 7 17.03 -52.76 -70.12
C GLN A 7 17.84 -51.50 -69.79
N THR A 8 17.11 -50.52 -69.28
CA THR A 8 17.53 -49.23 -68.74
C THR A 8 18.40 -49.41 -67.49
N ALA A 9 19.61 -48.88 -67.51
CA ALA A 9 20.31 -48.52 -66.29
C ALA A 9 20.40 -47.01 -66.25
N ASN A 10 19.46 -46.41 -65.51
CA ASN A 10 19.61 -45.06 -64.98
C ASN A 10 20.96 -45.00 -64.27
N VAL A 11 21.95 -44.35 -64.87
CA VAL A 11 23.15 -43.94 -64.16
C VAL A 11 22.78 -42.66 -63.41
N ILE A 12 21.99 -42.81 -62.34
CA ILE A 12 21.84 -41.75 -61.34
C ILE A 12 23.17 -41.69 -60.61
N SER A 13 23.87 -40.58 -60.82
CA SER A 13 25.14 -40.28 -60.19
C SER A 13 24.93 -40.04 -58.69
N ASP A 14 25.03 -41.09 -57.88
CA ASP A 14 25.03 -41.02 -56.39
C ASP A 14 26.39 -40.57 -55.79
N LYS A 15 27.30 -40.03 -56.61
CA LYS A 15 28.62 -39.54 -56.16
C LYS A 15 28.71 -38.03 -55.97
N SER A 16 27.59 -37.41 -55.58
CA SER A 16 27.66 -36.17 -54.80
C SER A 16 27.00 -36.35 -53.44
N ALA A 17 27.14 -37.54 -52.84
CA ALA A 17 27.14 -37.63 -51.40
C ALA A 17 28.36 -36.82 -50.93
N ILE A 18 28.13 -35.58 -50.55
CA ILE A 18 29.06 -34.76 -49.78
C ILE A 18 29.36 -35.56 -48.51
N ALA A 19 30.35 -36.44 -48.58
CA ALA A 19 30.76 -37.31 -47.49
C ALA A 19 31.63 -36.47 -46.55
N MET A 20 31.04 -35.46 -45.93
CA MET A 20 31.70 -34.82 -44.81
C MET A 20 31.74 -35.82 -43.65
N PRO A 21 32.88 -35.95 -42.95
CA PRO A 21 32.98 -36.82 -41.77
C PRO A 21 31.84 -36.48 -40.80
N ILE A 22 31.12 -37.48 -40.30
CA ILE A 22 29.96 -37.30 -39.39
C ILE A 22 30.33 -36.43 -38.18
N LYS A 23 31.59 -36.47 -37.73
CA LYS A 23 32.12 -35.61 -36.66
C LYS A 23 32.03 -34.11 -37.00
N ASN A 24 32.27 -33.73 -38.25
CA ASN A 24 32.16 -32.33 -38.70
C ASN A 24 30.68 -31.90 -38.75
N LEU A 25 29.79 -32.79 -39.20
CA LEU A 25 28.35 -32.53 -39.21
C LEU A 25 27.82 -32.32 -37.78
N ILE A 26 28.16 -33.21 -36.85
CA ILE A 26 27.79 -33.08 -35.43
C ILE A 26 28.37 -31.80 -34.81
N GLY A 27 29.61 -31.45 -35.17
CA GLY A 27 30.22 -30.19 -34.72
C GLY A 27 29.45 -28.96 -35.18
N ILE A 28 29.02 -28.92 -36.45
CA ILE A 28 28.21 -27.81 -36.99
C ILE A 28 26.86 -27.76 -36.28
N VAL A 29 26.14 -28.88 -36.18
CA VAL A 29 24.82 -28.93 -35.52
C VAL A 29 24.93 -28.52 -34.04
N GLY A 30 25.94 -29.01 -33.32
CA GLY A 30 26.19 -28.64 -31.93
C GLY A 30 26.51 -27.15 -31.76
N SER A 31 27.32 -26.58 -32.66
CA SER A 31 27.64 -25.15 -32.63
C SER A 31 26.41 -24.27 -32.86
N VAL A 32 25.53 -24.65 -33.80
CA VAL A 32 24.28 -23.94 -34.08
C VAL A 32 23.32 -24.07 -32.90
N ALA A 33 23.21 -25.24 -32.28
CA ALA A 33 22.34 -25.46 -31.12
C ALA A 33 22.73 -24.57 -29.92
N VAL A 34 24.02 -24.45 -29.62
CA VAL A 34 24.51 -23.55 -28.56
C VAL A 34 24.27 -22.09 -28.92
N GLY A 35 24.45 -21.71 -30.19
CA GLY A 35 24.19 -20.35 -30.67
C GLY A 35 22.72 -19.94 -30.50
N VAL A 36 21.79 -20.83 -30.87
CA VAL A 36 20.34 -20.60 -30.72
C VAL A 36 19.96 -20.51 -29.24
N TRP A 37 20.47 -21.41 -28.39
CA TRP A 37 20.21 -21.37 -26.95
C TRP A 37 20.70 -20.07 -26.30
N ALA A 38 21.94 -19.66 -26.61
CA ALA A 38 22.51 -18.42 -26.08
C ALA A 38 21.74 -17.18 -26.57
N TYR A 39 21.35 -17.15 -27.85
CA TYR A 39 20.59 -16.05 -28.44
C TYR A 39 19.23 -15.86 -27.75
N PHE A 40 18.46 -16.94 -27.57
CA PHE A 40 17.18 -16.87 -26.87
C PHE A 40 17.34 -16.49 -25.39
N GLY A 41 18.35 -17.03 -24.70
CA GLY A 41 18.63 -16.66 -23.30
C GLY A 41 19.00 -15.18 -23.12
N ILE A 42 19.74 -14.60 -24.07
CA ILE A 42 20.07 -13.18 -24.07
C ILE A 42 18.82 -12.33 -24.31
N ILE A 43 17.99 -12.68 -25.31
CA ILE A 43 16.78 -11.93 -25.64
C ILE A 43 15.78 -11.91 -24.48
N GLU A 44 15.55 -13.06 -23.85
CA GLU A 44 14.63 -13.13 -22.71
C GLU A 44 15.08 -12.21 -21.57
N ARG A 45 16.38 -12.22 -21.24
CA ARG A 45 16.95 -11.33 -20.23
C ARG A 45 16.86 -9.88 -20.65
N LEU A 46 17.13 -9.56 -21.91
CA LEU A 46 17.07 -8.21 -22.43
C LEU A 46 15.65 -7.65 -22.32
N ASN A 47 14.65 -8.41 -22.73
CA ASN A 47 13.24 -8.04 -22.62
C ASN A 47 12.82 -7.82 -21.15
N SER A 48 13.30 -8.67 -20.23
CA SER A 48 13.03 -8.50 -18.80
C SER A 48 13.64 -7.21 -18.24
N ILE A 49 14.88 -6.89 -18.65
CA ILE A 49 15.58 -5.67 -18.23
C ILE A 49 14.89 -4.43 -18.81
N GLU A 50 14.53 -4.45 -20.09
CA GLU A 50 13.85 -3.35 -20.77
C GLU A 50 12.48 -3.06 -20.15
N THR A 51 11.72 -4.10 -19.82
CA THR A 51 10.46 -3.97 -19.09
C THR A 51 10.69 -3.32 -17.72
N LYS A 52 11.65 -3.83 -16.94
CA LYS A 52 11.98 -3.27 -15.62
C LYS A 52 12.45 -1.82 -15.68
N ALA A 53 13.26 -1.48 -16.69
CA ALA A 53 13.74 -0.12 -16.90
C ALA A 53 12.57 0.82 -17.22
N THR A 54 11.67 0.42 -18.11
CA THR A 54 10.45 1.19 -18.44
C THR A 54 9.56 1.40 -17.23
N LEU A 55 9.33 0.37 -16.41
CA LEU A 55 8.57 0.50 -15.17
C LEU A 55 9.26 1.45 -14.18
N ALA A 56 10.58 1.31 -13.99
CA ALA A 56 11.35 2.16 -13.08
C ALA A 56 11.35 3.63 -13.53
N GLU A 57 11.44 3.90 -14.83
CA GLU A 57 11.34 5.25 -15.37
C GLU A 57 9.95 5.86 -15.12
N ALA A 58 8.88 5.10 -15.37
CA ALA A 58 7.52 5.52 -15.08
C ALA A 58 7.31 5.82 -13.58
N ASP A 59 7.89 5.01 -12.70
CA ASP A 59 7.83 5.23 -11.25
C ASP A 59 8.58 6.49 -10.82
N LEU A 60 9.75 6.77 -11.41
CA LEU A 60 10.52 7.99 -11.15
C LEU A 60 9.77 9.25 -11.62
N GLN A 61 9.14 9.19 -12.79
CA GLN A 61 8.32 10.28 -13.32
C GLN A 61 7.13 10.53 -12.40
N LYS A 62 6.35 9.50 -12.05
CA LYS A 62 5.22 9.62 -11.12
C LYS A 62 5.63 10.12 -9.73
N ASN A 63 6.78 9.68 -9.22
CA ASN A 63 7.30 10.17 -7.93
C ASN A 63 7.67 11.65 -7.99
N THR A 64 8.31 12.07 -9.09
CA THR A 64 8.65 13.48 -9.32
C THR A 64 7.38 14.32 -9.47
N GLU A 65 6.38 13.83 -10.19
CA GLU A 65 5.08 14.47 -10.29
C GLU A 65 4.37 14.58 -8.94
N PHE A 66 4.35 13.52 -8.14
CA PHE A 66 3.80 13.54 -6.78
C PHE A 66 4.50 14.60 -5.93
N ARG A 67 5.84 14.58 -5.88
CA ARG A 67 6.63 15.51 -5.06
C ARG A 67 6.41 16.98 -5.45
N ILE A 68 6.17 17.26 -6.73
CA ILE A 68 5.94 18.63 -7.22
C ILE A 68 4.48 19.05 -7.04
N LYS A 69 3.53 18.21 -7.44
CA LYS A 69 2.11 18.56 -7.48
C LYS A 69 1.41 18.44 -6.13
N TRP A 70 1.86 17.52 -5.25
CA TRP A 70 1.25 17.31 -3.94
C TRP A 70 1.28 18.56 -3.05
N PRO A 71 2.44 19.22 -2.81
CA PRO A 71 2.45 20.44 -2.01
C PRO A 71 1.72 21.62 -2.68
N ARG A 72 1.49 21.54 -4.00
CA ARG A 72 0.84 22.59 -4.80
C ARG A 72 -0.67 22.40 -4.92
N GLY A 73 -1.22 21.26 -4.49
CA GLY A 73 -2.64 20.93 -4.65
C GLY A 73 -3.07 20.66 -6.11
N GLU A 74 -2.12 20.49 -7.03
CA GLU A 74 -2.39 20.29 -8.47
C GLU A 74 -2.63 18.82 -8.84
N MET A 75 -2.54 17.91 -7.85
CA MET A 75 -2.69 16.47 -8.05
C MET A 75 -4.15 15.98 -7.96
N GLY A 76 -5.08 16.90 -7.64
CA GLY A 76 -6.48 16.57 -7.35
C GLY A 76 -6.63 15.82 -6.02
N SER A 77 -7.83 15.30 -5.74
CA SER A 77 -8.09 14.46 -4.58
C SER A 77 -7.70 13.01 -4.88
N LEU A 78 -6.56 12.57 -4.35
CA LEU A 78 -6.24 11.15 -4.40
C LEU A 78 -7.32 10.37 -3.62
N PRO A 79 -7.70 9.14 -4.03
CA PRO A 79 -8.72 8.37 -3.31
C PRO A 79 -8.43 8.18 -1.81
N ALA A 80 -7.15 8.12 -1.44
CA ALA A 80 -6.71 8.07 -0.05
C ALA A 80 -6.93 9.39 0.71
N ASP A 81 -6.84 10.52 0.01
CA ASP A 81 -7.10 11.86 0.54
C ASP A 81 -8.57 12.03 0.89
N ALA A 82 -9.48 11.61 0.00
CA ALA A 82 -10.92 11.64 0.28
C ALA A 82 -11.33 10.78 1.50
N GLN A 83 -10.67 9.62 1.69
CA GLN A 83 -10.87 8.81 2.90
C GLN A 83 -10.29 9.49 4.14
N GLN A 84 -9.11 10.10 4.01
CA GLN A 84 -8.46 10.83 5.10
C GLN A 84 -9.28 12.04 5.54
N ASP A 85 -9.83 12.80 4.60
CA ASP A 85 -10.72 13.93 4.87
C ASP A 85 -11.98 13.49 5.61
N MET A 86 -12.60 12.37 5.21
CA MET A 86 -13.76 11.79 5.91
C MET A 86 -13.40 11.40 7.36
N LEU A 87 -12.22 10.82 7.56
CA LEU A 87 -11.74 10.47 8.90
C LEU A 87 -11.46 11.73 9.75
N ILE A 88 -10.88 12.77 9.15
CA ILE A 88 -10.62 14.05 9.81
C ILE A 88 -11.95 14.72 10.20
N GLU A 89 -12.95 14.69 9.33
CA GLU A 89 -14.29 15.22 9.61
C GLU A 89 -14.93 14.47 10.79
N PHE A 90 -14.89 13.13 10.77
CA PHE A 90 -15.39 12.30 11.86
C PHE A 90 -14.65 12.56 13.19
N MET A 91 -13.33 12.70 13.16
CA MET A 91 -12.53 13.06 14.34
C MET A 91 -12.87 14.46 14.85
N SER A 92 -13.07 15.43 13.95
CA SER A 92 -13.45 16.80 14.32
C SER A 92 -14.80 16.82 15.03
N SER A 93 -15.78 16.05 14.54
CA SER A 93 -17.08 15.90 15.20
C SER A 93 -16.97 15.30 16.62
N GLN A 94 -16.12 14.28 16.79
CA GLN A 94 -15.86 13.70 18.13
C GLN A 94 -15.20 14.72 19.07
N VAL A 95 -14.24 15.50 18.57
CA VAL A 95 -13.58 16.56 19.36
C VAL A 95 -14.59 17.62 19.79
N GLU A 96 -15.49 18.04 18.90
CA GLU A 96 -16.56 18.99 19.25
C GLU A 96 -17.52 18.42 20.31
N GLY A 97 -17.85 17.13 20.22
CA GLY A 97 -18.64 16.43 21.24
C GLY A 97 -17.95 16.44 22.61
N MET A 98 -16.67 16.09 22.65
CA MET A 98 -15.86 16.14 23.87
C MET A 98 -15.76 17.57 24.44
N GLN A 99 -15.65 18.58 23.59
CA GLN A 99 -15.60 19.97 24.03
C GLN A 99 -16.90 20.40 24.72
N LYS A 100 -18.06 20.02 24.17
CA LYS A 100 -19.38 20.29 24.79
C LYS A 100 -19.55 19.57 26.13
N GLU A 101 -19.09 18.32 26.22
CA GLU A 101 -19.11 17.58 27.49
C GLU A 101 -18.21 18.24 28.53
N MET A 102 -17.02 18.70 28.13
CA MET A 102 -16.09 19.40 29.02
C MET A 102 -16.67 20.72 29.55
N GLU A 103 -17.34 21.50 28.71
CA GLU A 103 -18.04 22.71 29.14
C GLU A 103 -19.17 22.42 30.14
N SER A 104 -19.96 21.38 29.88
CA SER A 104 -21.01 20.91 30.80
C SER A 104 -20.43 20.45 32.15
N MET A 105 -19.35 19.68 32.12
CA MET A 105 -18.64 19.25 33.33
C MET A 105 -18.09 20.42 34.13
N MET A 106 -17.56 21.46 33.47
CA MET A 106 -17.09 22.68 34.15
C MET A 106 -18.24 23.37 34.89
N SER A 107 -19.39 23.55 34.26
CA SER A 107 -20.58 24.11 34.90
C SER A 107 -21.03 23.28 36.11
N ASN A 108 -21.11 21.96 35.96
CA ASN A 108 -21.41 21.05 37.06
C ASN A 108 -20.39 21.15 38.20
N SER A 109 -19.10 21.26 37.89
CA SER A 109 -18.06 21.38 38.90
C SER A 109 -18.20 22.66 39.74
N VAL A 110 -18.60 23.78 39.12
CA VAL A 110 -18.85 25.05 39.81
C VAL A 110 -20.11 24.95 40.69
N ASN A 111 -21.18 24.36 40.15
CA ASN A 111 -22.42 24.15 40.90
C ASN A 111 -22.20 23.24 42.13
N ILE A 112 -21.43 22.15 41.97
CA ILE A 112 -21.06 21.26 43.06
C ILE A 112 -20.23 22.00 44.11
N LYS A 113 -19.22 22.80 43.71
CA LYS A 113 -18.43 23.61 44.64
C LYS A 113 -19.31 24.61 45.42
N ARG A 114 -20.29 25.23 44.76
CA ARG A 114 -21.22 26.14 45.43
C ARG A 114 -22.13 25.41 46.42
N ALA A 115 -22.69 24.26 46.01
CA ALA A 115 -23.48 23.42 46.91
C ALA A 115 -22.68 22.95 48.13
N GLN A 116 -21.39 22.61 47.96
CA GLN A 116 -20.49 22.27 49.07
C GLN A 116 -20.34 23.43 50.05
N GLN A 117 -20.12 24.66 49.57
CA GLN A 117 -20.02 25.85 50.43
C GLN A 117 -21.32 26.15 51.17
N ASP A 118 -22.47 25.97 50.51
CA ASP A 118 -23.78 26.21 51.13
C ASP A 118 -24.06 25.15 52.20
N ILE A 119 -23.70 23.89 51.97
CA ILE A 119 -23.76 22.81 52.98
C ILE A 119 -22.86 23.14 54.18
N GLU A 120 -21.63 23.61 53.96
CA GLU A 120 -20.73 24.01 55.05
C GLU A 120 -21.33 25.10 55.94
N LYS A 121 -21.94 26.13 55.33
CA LYS A 121 -22.65 27.19 56.08
C LYS A 121 -23.85 26.65 56.85
N MET A 122 -24.65 25.79 56.22
CA MET A 122 -25.80 25.16 56.88
C MET A 122 -25.36 24.35 58.10
N ILE A 123 -24.26 23.60 58.00
CA ILE A 123 -23.70 22.86 59.14
C ILE A 123 -23.34 23.82 60.29
N GLN A 124 -22.65 24.92 59.98
CA GLN A 124 -22.30 25.93 61.01
C GLN A 124 -23.52 26.58 61.66
N ASP A 125 -24.56 26.88 60.88
CA ASP A 125 -25.78 27.49 61.41
C ASP A 125 -26.59 26.49 62.24
N ILE A 126 -26.60 25.21 61.87
CA ILE A 126 -27.16 24.12 62.67
C ILE A 126 -26.42 23.99 64.01
N GLU A 127 -25.08 24.07 64.02
CA GLU A 127 -24.30 24.07 65.26
C GLU A 127 -24.67 25.23 66.18
N LYS A 128 -24.73 26.46 65.65
CA LYS A 128 -25.16 27.64 66.42
C LYS A 128 -26.57 27.50 66.98
N LEU A 129 -27.51 26.95 66.20
CA LEU A 129 -28.89 26.71 66.67
C LEU A 129 -28.91 25.66 67.79
N LYS A 130 -28.13 24.59 67.66
CA LYS A 130 -28.01 23.56 68.69
C LYS A 130 -27.45 24.13 69.99
N ASP A 131 -26.44 24.99 69.92
CA ASP A 131 -25.87 25.65 71.10
C ASP A 131 -26.88 26.58 71.77
N LYS A 132 -27.61 27.40 71.00
CA LYS A 132 -28.69 28.25 71.53
C LYS A 132 -29.80 27.43 72.21
N VAL A 133 -30.19 26.29 71.64
CA VAL A 133 -31.19 25.40 72.24
C VAL A 133 -30.65 24.77 73.53
N ARG A 134 -29.35 24.46 73.59
CA ARG A 134 -28.71 23.93 74.80
C ARG A 134 -28.64 24.98 75.91
N GLU A 135 -28.33 26.23 75.58
CA GLU A 135 -28.38 27.36 76.53
C GLU A 135 -29.81 27.62 77.03
N ALA A 136 -30.80 27.63 76.13
CA ALA A 136 -32.20 27.86 76.48
C ALA A 136 -32.79 26.75 77.37
N ASN A 137 -32.42 25.49 77.15
CA ASN A 137 -32.89 24.35 77.95
C ASN A 137 -32.06 24.11 79.23
N GLY A 138 -30.95 24.85 79.42
CA GLY A 138 -30.09 24.77 80.61
C GLY A 138 -30.55 25.63 81.80
N SER A 139 -31.72 26.27 81.71
CA SER A 139 -32.31 27.09 82.78
C SER A 139 -33.45 26.34 83.47
N HIS A 140 -33.12 25.30 84.23
CA HIS A 140 -33.91 24.76 85.34
C HIS A 140 -32.99 24.11 86.37
#